data_AF-A0A9D5VFB9-F1
#
_entry.id   AF-A0A9D5VFB9-F1
#
_cell.length_a   1.000
_cell.length_b   1.000
_cell.length_c   1.000
_cell.angle_alpha   90.00
_cell.angle_beta   90.00
_cell.angle_gamma   90.00
#
_symmetry.space_group_name_H-M   'P 1'
#
loop_
_entity.id
_entity.type
_entity.pdbx_description
1 polymer ?
#
loop_
_entity_poly.entity_id
_entity_poly.type
_entity_poly.pdbx_seq_one_letter_code
_entity_poly.pdbx_strand_id
1 'polypeptide(L)'
;KIFNTTLLGYGFVLVTPGFLLLVGMLTGAIPRWLAARHQPSAIRFVQGLYVVFVLFVILGVWKNSSWMYWQMHFSIGKGSDRFLTFSPSISPNALVHARFDMWAMEKLRPNDTLLVLPEGLMINFLYRVVNSTQVHSFLPPDIATFGEDYFIEKIQQGRPRFILFWYRPTPEYGYPQMGGHDGFGQKITAWLRQAYRPVYYQENRFSLDDPGKKGLIVLQIRDDIQNQRGNPPP
;
A
#
# COMPACT_ATOMS: atom_id res chain seq x y z
N LYS A 1 14.15 -11.40 -10.08
CA LYS A 1 12.85 -11.58 -10.79
C LYS A 1 11.92 -10.48 -10.30
N ILE A 2 11.62 -9.46 -11.11
CA ILE A 2 10.91 -8.25 -10.64
C ILE A 2 9.38 -8.40 -10.72
N PHE A 3 8.87 -9.36 -11.50
CA PHE A 3 7.42 -9.59 -11.62
C PHE A 3 7.08 -11.01 -11.17
N ASN A 4 6.35 -11.10 -10.05
CA ASN A 4 5.70 -12.34 -9.60
C ASN A 4 4.24 -12.29 -10.04
N THR A 5 3.94 -12.83 -11.23
CA THR A 5 2.58 -12.82 -11.80
C THR A 5 1.70 -13.81 -11.04
N THR A 6 1.04 -13.33 -9.99
CA THR A 6 0.05 -14.11 -9.24
C THR A 6 -1.36 -13.75 -9.66
N LEU A 7 -2.31 -14.68 -9.47
CA LEU A 7 -3.74 -14.42 -9.70
C LEU A 7 -4.23 -13.23 -8.85
N LEU A 8 -3.68 -13.06 -7.65
CA LEU A 8 -4.02 -11.94 -6.75
C LEU A 8 -3.41 -10.61 -7.22
N GLY A 9 -2.20 -10.62 -7.81
CA GLY A 9 -1.54 -9.39 -8.28
C GLY A 9 -2.01 -8.90 -9.65
N TYR A 10 -2.32 -9.81 -10.57
CA TYR A 10 -2.66 -9.49 -11.97
C TYR A 10 -4.05 -9.96 -12.40
N GLY A 11 -4.82 -10.58 -11.51
CA GLY A 11 -6.17 -11.06 -11.81
C GLY A 11 -7.07 -9.98 -12.38
N PHE A 12 -6.99 -8.74 -11.89
CA PHE A 12 -7.79 -7.63 -12.39
C PHE A 12 -7.52 -7.30 -13.88
N VAL A 13 -6.28 -7.51 -14.36
CA VAL A 13 -5.88 -7.28 -15.76
C VAL A 13 -6.46 -8.35 -16.68
N LEU A 14 -6.48 -9.61 -16.24
CA LEU A 14 -6.94 -10.74 -17.05
C LEU A 14 -8.46 -10.97 -16.96
N VAL A 15 -9.07 -10.65 -15.82
CA VAL A 15 -10.51 -10.82 -15.58
C VAL A 15 -11.33 -9.96 -16.53
N THR A 16 -10.91 -8.72 -16.80
CA THR A 16 -11.67 -7.80 -17.67
C THR A 16 -11.78 -8.30 -19.13
N PRO A 17 -10.68 -8.59 -19.86
CA PRO A 17 -10.78 -9.13 -21.22
C PRO A 17 -11.38 -10.54 -21.23
N GLY A 18 -11.08 -11.37 -20.23
CA GLY A 18 -11.68 -12.70 -20.11
C GLY A 18 -13.20 -12.63 -19.93
N PHE A 19 -13.69 -11.68 -19.14
CA PHE A 19 -15.11 -11.43 -18.94
C PHE A 19 -15.79 -10.89 -20.21
N LEU A 20 -15.16 -9.97 -20.94
CA LEU A 20 -15.69 -9.47 -22.21
C LEU A 20 -15.80 -10.58 -23.26
N LEU A 21 -14.79 -11.44 -23.37
CA LEU A 21 -14.84 -12.63 -24.23
C LEU A 21 -15.96 -13.58 -23.80
N LEU A 22 -16.09 -13.83 -22.50
CA LEU A 22 -17.15 -14.68 -21.96
C LEU A 22 -18.54 -14.12 -22.31
N VAL A 23 -18.77 -12.82 -22.12
CA VAL A 23 -20.03 -12.15 -22.49
C VAL A 23 -20.28 -12.24 -24.00
N GLY A 24 -19.28 -11.99 -24.83
CA GLY A 24 -19.41 -12.10 -26.29
C GLY A 24 -19.69 -13.53 -26.76
N MET A 25 -19.08 -14.52 -26.12
CA MET A 25 -19.35 -15.93 -26.38
C MET A 25 -20.77 -16.29 -25.98
N LEU A 26 -21.21 -15.90 -24.78
CA LEU A 26 -22.53 -16.28 -24.25
C LEU A 26 -23.70 -15.54 -24.92
N THR A 27 -23.50 -14.30 -25.36
CA THR A 27 -24.55 -13.50 -26.03
C THR A 27 -24.58 -13.66 -27.55
N GLY A 28 -23.46 -14.03 -28.17
CA GLY A 28 -23.31 -14.08 -29.63
C GLY A 28 -22.91 -15.44 -30.16
N ALA A 29 -21.69 -15.91 -29.85
CA ALA A 29 -21.10 -17.07 -30.51
C ALA A 29 -21.84 -18.38 -30.19
N ILE A 30 -22.10 -18.64 -28.90
CA ILE A 30 -22.75 -19.87 -28.42
C ILE A 30 -24.22 -19.93 -28.89
N PRO A 31 -25.04 -18.86 -28.76
CA PRO A 31 -26.42 -18.88 -29.27
C PRO A 31 -26.51 -19.13 -30.77
N ARG A 32 -25.65 -18.49 -31.58
CA ARG A 32 -25.63 -18.69 -33.04
C ARG A 32 -25.21 -20.11 -33.41
N TRP A 33 -24.20 -20.65 -32.74
CA TRP A 33 -23.74 -22.02 -32.96
C TRP A 33 -24.81 -23.06 -32.59
N LEU A 34 -25.52 -22.85 -31.47
CA LEU A 34 -26.65 -23.69 -31.06
C LEU A 34 -27.82 -23.60 -32.05
N ALA A 35 -28.16 -22.39 -32.49
CA ALA A 35 -29.24 -22.16 -33.46
C ALA A 35 -29.00 -22.85 -34.81
N ALA A 36 -27.74 -22.98 -35.22
CA ALA A 36 -27.38 -23.68 -36.45
C ALA A 36 -27.51 -25.21 -36.36
N ARG A 37 -27.65 -25.79 -35.17
CA ARG A 37 -27.52 -27.26 -34.95
C ARG A 37 -28.66 -27.89 -34.13
N HIS A 38 -29.49 -27.11 -33.46
CA HIS A 38 -30.45 -27.61 -32.47
C HIS A 38 -31.85 -26.99 -32.62
N GLN A 39 -32.85 -27.67 -32.05
CA GLN A 39 -34.24 -27.21 -32.05
C GLN A 39 -34.45 -25.95 -31.19
N PRO A 40 -35.45 -25.09 -31.51
CA PRO A 40 -35.71 -23.83 -30.79
C PRO A 40 -36.02 -23.95 -29.28
N SER A 41 -36.47 -25.12 -28.81
CA SER A 41 -36.71 -25.40 -27.39
C SER A 41 -35.40 -25.51 -26.60
N ALA A 42 -34.39 -26.18 -27.16
CA ALA A 42 -33.07 -26.32 -26.55
C ALA A 42 -32.35 -24.96 -26.42
N ILE A 43 -32.51 -24.08 -27.40
CA ILE A 43 -31.95 -22.72 -27.37
C ILE A 43 -32.55 -21.90 -26.23
N ARG A 44 -33.88 -21.93 -26.08
CA ARG A 44 -34.59 -21.22 -25.00
C ARG A 44 -34.18 -21.73 -23.62
N PHE A 45 -33.96 -23.04 -23.47
CA PHE A 45 -33.46 -23.63 -22.23
C PHE A 45 -32.06 -23.10 -21.87
N VAL A 46 -31.12 -23.09 -22.82
CA VAL A 46 -29.76 -22.56 -22.59
C VAL A 46 -29.77 -21.07 -22.29
N GLN A 47 -30.61 -20.29 -22.96
CA GLN A 47 -30.79 -18.86 -22.66
C GLN A 47 -31.32 -18.64 -21.23
N GLY A 48 -32.27 -19.47 -20.78
CA GLY A 48 -32.75 -19.46 -19.40
C GLY A 48 -31.62 -19.74 -18.40
N LEU A 49 -30.81 -20.77 -18.63
CA LEU A 49 -29.64 -21.08 -17.80
C LEU A 49 -28.61 -19.94 -17.78
N TYR A 50 -28.39 -19.27 -18.92
CA TYR A 50 -27.50 -18.11 -18.99
C TYR A 50 -28.00 -16.95 -18.14
N VAL A 51 -29.30 -16.61 -18.23
CA VAL A 51 -29.89 -15.55 -17.39
C VAL A 51 -29.76 -15.88 -15.91
N VAL A 52 -30.01 -17.13 -15.53
CA VAL A 52 -29.83 -17.59 -14.14
C VAL A 52 -28.37 -17.47 -13.70
N PHE A 53 -27.42 -17.84 -14.55
CA PHE A 53 -25.98 -17.71 -14.26
C PHE A 53 -25.57 -16.23 -14.10
N VAL A 54 -26.01 -15.34 -14.98
CA VAL A 54 -25.73 -13.90 -14.88
C VAL A 54 -26.32 -13.33 -13.59
N LEU A 55 -27.58 -13.67 -13.27
CA LEU A 55 -28.21 -13.25 -12.02
C LEU A 55 -27.43 -13.75 -10.81
N PHE A 56 -26.98 -15.02 -10.82
CA PHE A 56 -26.15 -15.58 -9.76
C PHE A 56 -24.84 -14.79 -9.57
N VAL A 57 -24.15 -14.45 -10.66
CA VAL A 57 -22.92 -13.64 -10.61
C VAL A 57 -23.21 -12.24 -10.05
N ILE A 58 -24.25 -11.56 -10.55
CA ILE A 58 -24.64 -10.22 -10.07
C ILE A 58 -24.95 -10.25 -8.57
N LEU A 59 -25.75 -11.21 -8.12
CA LEU A 59 -26.10 -11.36 -6.70
C LEU A 59 -24.87 -11.67 -5.84
N GLY A 60 -23.95 -12.51 -6.34
CA GLY A 60 -22.69 -12.82 -5.68
C GLY A 60 -21.80 -11.58 -5.51
N VAL A 61 -21.62 -10.82 -6.59
CA VAL A 61 -20.85 -9.55 -6.57
C VAL A 61 -21.52 -8.53 -5.66
N TRP A 62 -22.85 -8.38 -5.74
CA TRP A 62 -23.59 -7.46 -4.89
C TRP A 62 -23.44 -7.83 -3.41
N LYS A 63 -23.66 -9.09 -3.03
CA LYS A 63 -23.46 -9.56 -1.66
C LYS A 63 -22.04 -9.30 -1.17
N ASN A 64 -21.03 -9.63 -1.99
CA ASN A 64 -19.62 -9.44 -1.61
C ASN A 64 -19.25 -7.96 -1.47
N SER A 65 -19.66 -7.13 -2.42
CA SER A 65 -19.42 -5.69 -2.40
C SER A 65 -20.15 -5.02 -1.23
N SER A 66 -21.44 -5.31 -1.03
CA SER A 66 -22.21 -4.79 0.09
C SER A 66 -21.60 -5.20 1.42
N TRP A 67 -21.16 -6.46 1.56
CA TRP A 67 -20.44 -6.92 2.74
C TRP A 67 -19.15 -6.13 2.97
N MET A 68 -18.32 -5.94 1.94
CA MET A 68 -17.10 -5.10 2.02
C MET A 68 -17.41 -3.68 2.45
N TYR A 69 -18.38 -3.01 1.82
CA TYR A 69 -18.76 -1.63 2.18
C TYR A 69 -19.27 -1.53 3.61
N TRP A 70 -19.98 -2.55 4.10
CA TRP A 70 -20.42 -2.61 5.50
C TRP A 70 -19.24 -2.66 6.50
N GLN A 71 -18.11 -3.23 6.09
CA GLN A 71 -16.88 -3.24 6.88
C GLN A 71 -16.09 -1.92 6.81
N MET A 72 -16.42 -1.01 5.89
CA MET A 72 -15.73 0.29 5.70
C MET A 72 -16.40 1.42 6.51
N HIS A 73 -16.25 1.38 7.82
CA HIS A 73 -16.82 2.37 8.75
C HIS A 73 -15.76 3.11 9.57
N PHE A 74 -14.47 2.78 9.42
CA PHE A 74 -13.40 3.41 10.16
C PHE A 74 -12.96 4.71 9.47
N SER A 75 -13.13 5.85 10.16
CA SER A 75 -12.80 7.17 9.61
C SER A 75 -11.34 7.52 9.83
N ILE A 76 -10.66 7.98 8.76
CA ILE A 76 -9.32 8.57 8.80
C ILE A 76 -9.39 9.99 8.25
N GLY A 77 -8.59 10.90 8.82
CA GLY A 77 -8.55 12.31 8.43
C GLY A 77 -9.63 13.16 9.09
N LYS A 78 -9.64 14.47 8.79
CA LYS A 78 -10.55 15.47 9.37
C LYS A 78 -11.13 16.37 8.28
N GLY A 79 -12.31 16.92 8.52
CA GLY A 79 -12.95 17.88 7.61
C GLY A 79 -13.15 17.32 6.20
N SER A 80 -12.69 18.05 5.18
CA SER A 80 -12.75 17.65 3.77
C SER A 80 -11.83 16.49 3.41
N ASP A 81 -10.80 16.23 4.21
CA ASP A 81 -9.83 15.16 3.98
C ASP A 81 -10.25 13.84 4.66
N ARG A 82 -11.49 13.75 5.13
CA ARG A 82 -12.01 12.57 5.82
C ARG A 82 -12.47 11.50 4.82
N PHE A 83 -11.97 10.29 4.97
CA PHE A 83 -12.42 9.12 4.21
C PHE A 83 -12.64 7.90 5.10
N LEU A 84 -13.43 6.95 4.61
CA LEU A 84 -13.75 5.70 5.30
C LEU A 84 -12.85 4.57 4.79
N THR A 85 -12.39 3.73 5.71
CA THR A 85 -11.61 2.54 5.44
C THR A 85 -12.05 1.39 6.34
N PHE A 86 -11.44 0.24 6.15
CA PHE A 86 -11.61 -0.92 7.02
C PHE A 86 -11.06 -0.64 8.43
N SER A 87 -11.65 -1.29 9.42
CA SER A 87 -11.14 -1.22 10.78
C SER A 87 -9.68 -1.70 10.88
N PRO A 88 -8.92 -1.24 11.90
CA PRO A 88 -7.56 -1.71 12.15
C PRO A 88 -7.42 -3.23 12.34
N SER A 89 -8.51 -3.93 12.69
CA SER A 89 -8.52 -5.39 12.80
C SER A 89 -8.51 -6.10 11.44
N ILE A 90 -8.98 -5.42 10.39
CA ILE A 90 -9.06 -5.94 9.01
C ILE A 90 -7.88 -5.41 8.18
N SER A 91 -7.55 -4.12 8.31
CA SER A 91 -6.50 -3.46 7.54
C SER A 91 -5.39 -2.89 8.43
N PRO A 92 -4.15 -3.42 8.36
CA PRO A 92 -3.00 -2.86 9.07
C PRO A 92 -2.72 -1.39 8.75
N ASN A 93 -3.08 -0.91 7.55
CA ASN A 93 -2.84 0.47 7.14
C ASN A 93 -3.67 1.45 8.00
N ALA A 94 -4.90 1.06 8.34
CA ALA A 94 -5.76 1.87 9.21
C ALA A 94 -5.20 1.99 10.64
N LEU A 95 -4.50 0.95 11.12
CA LEU A 95 -3.83 0.95 12.41
C LEU A 95 -2.73 2.01 12.47
N VAL A 96 -1.93 2.16 11.41
CA VAL A 96 -0.85 3.14 11.37
C VAL A 96 -1.40 4.56 11.50
N HIS A 97 -2.43 4.90 10.72
CA HIS A 97 -3.06 6.22 10.82
C HIS A 97 -3.64 6.46 12.21
N ALA A 98 -4.45 5.55 12.73
CA ALA A 98 -5.10 5.70 14.03
C ALA A 98 -4.13 5.97 15.18
N ARG A 99 -2.90 5.47 15.05
CA ARG A 99 -1.92 5.44 16.13
C ARG A 99 -0.84 6.50 15.98
N PHE A 100 -0.41 6.73 14.74
CA PHE A 100 0.44 7.87 14.42
C PHE A 100 -0.26 9.20 14.73
N ASP A 101 -1.59 9.28 14.59
CA ASP A 101 -2.38 10.48 14.89
C ASP A 101 -2.12 11.06 16.29
N MET A 102 -2.10 10.19 17.31
CA MET A 102 -1.86 10.60 18.69
C MET A 102 -0.46 11.19 18.87
N TRP A 103 0.57 10.54 18.33
CA TRP A 103 1.94 11.01 18.39
C TRP A 103 2.14 12.30 17.58
N ALA A 104 1.54 12.35 16.39
CA ALA A 104 1.60 13.46 15.46
C ALA A 104 1.06 14.75 16.09
N MET A 105 -0.11 14.69 16.74
CA MET A 105 -0.70 15.88 17.39
C MET A 105 0.13 16.41 18.55
N GLU A 106 0.88 15.56 19.24
CA GLU A 106 1.71 15.97 20.39
C GLU A 106 3.08 16.51 19.95
N LYS A 107 3.68 15.92 18.90
CA LYS A 107 5.11 16.14 18.58
C LYS A 107 5.38 16.93 17.32
N LEU A 108 4.51 16.86 16.30
CA LEU A 108 4.75 17.56 15.04
C LEU A 108 4.45 19.05 15.15
N ARG A 109 5.33 19.85 14.57
CA ARG A 109 5.20 21.32 14.45
C ARG A 109 5.10 21.73 12.98
N PRO A 110 4.57 22.93 12.67
CA PRO A 110 4.36 23.38 11.28
C PRO A 110 5.61 23.36 10.38
N ASN A 111 6.81 23.53 10.95
CA ASN A 111 8.07 23.55 10.20
C ASN A 111 8.83 22.21 10.27
N ASP A 112 8.21 21.17 10.80
CA ASP A 112 8.81 19.85 10.85
C ASP A 112 8.74 19.16 9.48
N THR A 113 9.73 18.30 9.24
CA THR A 113 9.81 17.49 8.04
C THR A 113 9.67 16.02 8.40
N LEU A 114 8.88 15.30 7.61
CA LEU A 114 8.56 13.90 7.82
C LEU A 114 8.75 13.12 6.52
N LEU A 115 9.64 12.14 6.57
CA LEU A 115 9.70 11.08 5.58
C LEU A 115 8.95 9.85 6.11
N VAL A 116 8.22 9.16 5.24
CA VAL A 116 7.51 7.93 5.60
C VAL A 116 8.02 6.78 4.74
N LEU A 117 8.36 5.66 5.39
CA LEU A 117 8.93 4.48 4.77
C LEU A 117 8.07 3.23 5.01
N PRO A 118 7.94 2.33 4.02
CA PRO A 118 8.48 2.44 2.65
C PRO A 118 7.64 3.34 1.73
N GLU A 119 6.43 3.72 2.15
CA GLU A 119 5.51 4.59 1.39
C GLU A 119 4.62 5.34 2.40
N GLY A 120 4.33 6.61 2.14
CA GLY A 120 3.40 7.36 2.99
C GLY A 120 2.96 8.73 2.49
N LEU A 121 2.80 8.90 1.17
CA LEU A 121 2.24 10.11 0.58
C LEU A 121 0.92 10.52 1.26
N MET A 122 0.05 9.56 1.55
CA MET A 122 -1.22 9.78 2.27
C MET A 122 -1.00 10.35 3.69
N ILE A 123 0.02 9.89 4.41
CA ILE A 123 0.35 10.39 5.75
C ILE A 123 0.85 11.83 5.65
N ASN A 124 1.79 12.13 4.74
CA ASN A 124 2.24 13.50 4.53
C ASN A 124 1.09 14.45 4.17
N PHE A 125 0.16 14.00 3.30
CA PHE A 125 -1.02 14.75 2.91
C PHE A 125 -1.95 15.04 4.10
N LEU A 126 -2.32 14.03 4.88
CA LEU A 126 -3.26 14.16 5.99
C LEU A 126 -2.74 15.05 7.13
N TYR A 127 -1.44 14.97 7.43
CA TYR A 127 -0.83 15.75 8.51
C TYR A 127 -0.23 17.08 8.05
N ARG A 128 -0.31 17.39 6.75
CA ARG A 128 0.25 18.60 6.15
C ARG A 128 1.73 18.79 6.47
N VAL A 129 2.50 17.69 6.54
CA VAL A 129 3.93 17.70 6.85
C VAL A 129 4.75 17.54 5.60
N VAL A 130 5.71 18.45 5.41
CA VAL A 130 6.60 18.44 4.25
C VAL A 130 7.52 17.22 4.28
N ASN A 131 7.60 16.50 3.17
CA ASN A 131 8.67 15.54 2.92
C ASN A 131 9.83 16.26 2.22
N SER A 132 10.94 16.45 2.94
CA SER A 132 12.10 17.19 2.45
C SER A 132 12.99 16.43 1.46
N THR A 133 12.74 15.14 1.24
CA THR A 133 13.54 14.31 0.32
C THR A 133 13.05 14.34 -1.12
N GLN A 134 11.81 14.82 -1.35
CA GLN A 134 11.07 14.75 -2.63
C GLN A 134 10.81 13.32 -3.15
N VAL A 135 11.24 12.30 -2.42
CA VAL A 135 10.97 10.89 -2.71
C VAL A 135 9.78 10.42 -1.88
N HIS A 136 8.74 9.90 -2.54
CA HIS A 136 7.49 9.50 -1.89
C HIS A 136 7.31 7.99 -1.74
N SER A 137 8.15 7.19 -2.40
CA SER A 137 8.08 5.74 -2.44
C SER A 137 9.48 5.12 -2.45
N PHE A 138 9.64 4.07 -1.67
CA PHE A 138 10.86 3.27 -1.52
C PHE A 138 10.51 1.80 -1.81
N LEU A 139 9.63 1.55 -2.77
CA LEU A 139 9.17 0.21 -3.09
C LEU A 139 10.19 -0.55 -3.94
N PRO A 140 10.09 -1.88 -4.03
CA PRO A 140 11.06 -2.69 -4.78
C PRO A 140 11.31 -2.24 -6.23
N PRO A 141 10.32 -1.80 -7.03
CA PRO A 141 10.57 -1.27 -8.37
C PRO A 141 11.44 0.00 -8.36
N ASP A 142 11.23 0.89 -7.39
CA ASP A 142 11.98 2.14 -7.28
C ASP A 142 13.44 1.84 -6.89
N ILE A 143 13.64 0.92 -5.94
CA ILE A 143 14.98 0.47 -5.51
C ILE A 143 15.69 -0.27 -6.64
N ALA A 144 14.98 -1.11 -7.40
CA ALA A 144 15.56 -1.79 -8.55
C ALA A 144 15.98 -0.80 -9.66
N THR A 145 15.28 0.33 -9.79
CA THR A 145 15.53 1.33 -10.83
C THR A 145 16.67 2.29 -10.45
N PHE A 146 16.66 2.83 -9.23
CA PHE A 146 17.59 3.88 -8.80
C PHE A 146 18.72 3.39 -7.89
N GLY A 147 18.59 2.18 -7.33
CA GLY A 147 19.52 1.64 -6.33
C GLY A 147 19.35 2.29 -4.96
N GLU A 148 19.76 1.57 -3.90
CA GLU A 148 19.60 2.05 -2.52
C GLU A 148 20.45 3.30 -2.19
N ASP A 149 21.59 3.48 -2.86
CA ASP A 149 22.48 4.63 -2.63
C ASP A 149 21.86 5.97 -3.01
N TYR A 150 21.09 6.00 -4.09
CA TYR A 150 20.33 7.17 -4.49
C TYR A 150 19.37 7.62 -3.37
N PHE A 151 18.65 6.67 -2.77
CA PHE A 151 17.71 6.95 -1.70
C PHE A 151 18.42 7.48 -0.45
N ILE A 152 19.55 6.86 -0.08
CA ILE A 152 20.36 7.33 1.06
C ILE A 152 20.83 8.76 0.83
N GLU A 153 21.33 9.08 -0.37
CA GLU A 153 21.74 10.44 -0.75
C GLU A 153 20.57 11.44 -0.62
N LYS A 154 19.37 11.07 -1.10
CA LYS A 154 18.19 11.92 -0.97
C LYS A 154 17.77 12.15 0.48
N ILE A 155 17.88 11.14 1.34
CA ILE A 155 17.60 11.31 2.78
C ILE A 155 18.67 12.21 3.41
N GLN A 156 19.94 12.06 3.04
CA GLN A 156 21.04 12.89 3.54
C GLN A 156 20.94 14.36 3.10
N GLN A 157 20.48 14.62 1.88
CA GLN A 157 20.24 15.96 1.35
C GLN A 157 19.01 16.60 2.00
N GLY A 158 17.90 15.87 2.05
CA GLY A 158 16.64 16.37 2.60
C GLY A 158 16.61 16.50 4.12
N ARG A 159 17.44 15.72 4.82
CA ARG A 159 17.55 15.68 6.30
C ARG A 159 16.19 15.77 7.01
N PRO A 160 15.27 14.83 6.75
CA PRO A 160 13.97 14.85 7.41
C PRO A 160 14.16 14.78 8.93
N ARG A 161 13.48 15.67 9.68
CA ARG A 161 13.57 15.70 11.15
C ARG A 161 13.06 14.40 11.73
N PHE A 162 11.96 13.91 11.18
CA PHE A 162 11.34 12.65 11.55
C PHE A 162 11.27 11.67 10.37
N ILE A 163 11.42 10.40 10.68
CA ILE A 163 11.13 9.29 9.76
C ILE A 163 10.12 8.39 10.43
N LEU A 164 8.93 8.27 9.83
CA LEU A 164 7.97 7.24 10.20
C LEU A 164 8.29 5.98 9.40
N PHE A 165 8.74 4.92 10.08
CA PHE A 165 8.94 3.63 9.47
C PHE A 165 7.89 2.66 10.00
N TRP A 166 7.18 1.97 9.11
CA TRP A 166 6.07 1.10 9.50
C TRP A 166 6.08 -0.21 8.72
N TYR A 167 5.43 -1.22 9.30
CA TYR A 167 5.25 -2.52 8.66
C TYR A 167 4.24 -2.43 7.52
N ARG A 168 4.73 -2.33 6.27
CA ARG A 168 3.95 -2.50 5.03
C ARG A 168 4.36 -3.82 4.39
N PRO A 169 3.49 -4.86 4.37
CA PRO A 169 3.79 -6.05 3.59
C PRO A 169 3.79 -5.72 2.10
N THR A 170 4.68 -6.36 1.33
CA THR A 170 4.86 -6.12 -0.11
C THR A 170 4.78 -7.38 -0.99
N PRO A 171 3.88 -8.35 -0.72
CA PRO A 171 3.85 -9.60 -1.46
C PRO A 171 3.61 -9.41 -2.97
N GLU A 172 2.97 -8.31 -3.36
CA GLU A 172 2.75 -7.92 -4.76
C GLU A 172 4.06 -7.73 -5.54
N TYR A 173 5.16 -7.45 -4.84
CA TYR A 173 6.50 -7.30 -5.41
C TYR A 173 7.40 -8.51 -5.15
N GLY A 174 6.88 -9.58 -4.55
CA GLY A 174 7.64 -10.78 -4.22
C GLY A 174 8.58 -10.64 -3.01
N TYR A 175 8.44 -9.56 -2.23
CA TYR A 175 9.20 -9.35 -0.98
C TYR A 175 8.26 -9.28 0.22
N PRO A 176 8.64 -9.78 1.40
CA PRO A 176 7.80 -9.73 2.59
C PRO A 176 7.58 -8.29 3.07
N GLN A 177 8.66 -7.53 3.34
CA GLN A 177 8.63 -6.11 3.70
C GLN A 177 10.02 -5.45 3.59
N MET A 178 10.10 -4.14 3.83
CA MET A 178 11.37 -3.40 3.92
C MET A 178 12.14 -3.76 5.21
N GLY A 179 13.46 -3.95 5.11
CA GLY A 179 14.38 -4.18 6.23
C GLY A 179 14.31 -5.56 6.91
N GLY A 180 13.35 -6.41 6.56
CA GLY A 180 13.27 -7.81 7.05
C GLY A 180 14.35 -8.69 6.41
N HIS A 181 14.72 -9.83 7.01
CA HIS A 181 15.81 -10.69 6.52
C HIS A 181 15.72 -11.02 5.01
N ASP A 182 14.55 -11.48 4.56
CA ASP A 182 14.25 -11.76 3.14
C ASP A 182 13.62 -10.56 2.41
N GLY A 183 13.75 -9.37 2.99
CA GLY A 183 13.16 -8.12 2.52
C GLY A 183 14.02 -7.35 1.53
N PHE A 184 13.63 -6.09 1.32
CA PHE A 184 14.36 -5.13 0.48
C PHE A 184 14.82 -3.91 1.30
N GLY A 185 15.66 -3.05 0.74
CA GLY A 185 16.04 -1.79 1.38
C GLY A 185 17.02 -1.96 2.56
N GLN A 186 17.84 -3.02 2.54
CA GLN A 186 18.69 -3.39 3.67
C GLN A 186 19.74 -2.34 3.97
N LYS A 187 20.34 -1.75 2.94
CA LYS A 187 21.37 -0.72 3.06
C LYS A 187 20.76 0.56 3.62
N ILE A 188 19.57 0.93 3.15
CA ILE A 188 18.80 2.07 3.68
C ILE A 188 18.49 1.84 5.16
N THR A 189 17.91 0.69 5.52
CA THR A 189 17.55 0.39 6.92
C THR A 189 18.79 0.36 7.82
N ALA A 190 19.90 -0.23 7.37
CA ALA A 190 21.16 -0.23 8.11
C ALA A 190 21.72 1.19 8.33
N TRP A 191 21.67 2.05 7.31
CA TRP A 191 22.08 3.44 7.41
C TRP A 191 21.18 4.24 8.37
N LEU A 192 19.86 4.04 8.32
CA LEU A 192 18.90 4.69 9.22
C LEU A 192 19.18 4.39 10.70
N ARG A 193 19.58 3.15 11.04
CA ARG A 193 19.96 2.78 12.42
C ARG A 193 21.14 3.62 12.94
N GLN A 194 22.06 3.97 12.05
CA GLN A 194 23.24 4.76 12.38
C GLN A 194 22.91 6.26 12.48
N ALA A 195 22.12 6.77 11.53
CA ALA A 195 21.87 8.21 11.39
C ALA A 195 20.72 8.76 12.25
N TYR A 196 19.76 7.91 12.61
CA TYR A 196 18.58 8.28 13.37
C TYR A 196 18.52 7.55 14.71
N ARG A 197 17.77 8.11 15.65
CA ARG A 197 17.43 7.47 16.93
C ARG A 197 15.92 7.29 17.04
N PRO A 198 15.44 6.19 17.61
CA PRO A 198 14.02 5.98 17.81
C PRO A 198 13.48 6.84 18.96
N VAL A 199 12.34 7.50 18.73
CA VAL A 199 11.68 8.39 19.71
C VAL A 199 10.25 7.97 20.03
N TYR A 200 9.70 7.01 19.27
CA TYR A 200 8.40 6.41 19.54
C TYR A 200 8.36 4.99 19.00
N TYR A 201 7.81 4.08 19.80
CA TYR A 201 7.55 2.70 19.43
C TYR A 201 6.10 2.37 19.68
N GLN A 202 5.44 1.80 18.69
CA GLN A 202 4.16 1.18 18.91
C GLN A 202 4.35 -0.33 19.02
N GLU A 203 3.96 -0.90 20.17
CA GLU A 203 3.96 -2.33 20.53
C GLU A 203 5.23 -2.94 21.18
N ASN A 204 6.22 -2.14 21.60
CA ASN A 204 7.41 -2.62 22.33
C ASN A 204 8.15 -3.81 21.65
N ARG A 205 7.88 -4.05 20.36
CA ARG A 205 8.29 -5.24 19.60
C ARG A 205 8.70 -4.93 18.16
N PHE A 206 8.16 -3.89 17.53
CA PHE A 206 8.64 -3.42 16.23
C PHE A 206 9.93 -2.61 16.44
N SER A 207 11.03 -3.08 15.86
CA SER A 207 12.31 -2.38 15.87
C SER A 207 12.88 -2.34 14.45
N LEU A 208 13.75 -1.38 14.17
CA LEU A 208 14.64 -1.43 13.00
C LEU A 208 15.51 -2.71 12.97
N ASP A 209 15.69 -3.36 14.11
CA ASP A 209 16.44 -4.62 14.28
C ASP A 209 15.57 -5.86 14.07
N ASP A 210 14.24 -5.72 14.20
CA ASP A 210 13.26 -6.78 13.92
C ASP A 210 12.01 -6.16 13.25
N PRO A 211 12.12 -5.75 11.98
CA PRO A 211 11.00 -5.23 11.21
C PRO A 211 10.04 -6.36 10.78
N GLY A 212 10.25 -7.59 11.26
CA GLY A 212 9.40 -8.78 11.11
C GLY A 212 7.99 -8.62 11.68
N LYS A 213 7.85 -7.77 12.69
CA LYS A 213 6.63 -7.63 13.50
C LYS A 213 5.76 -6.50 12.97
N LYS A 214 4.44 -6.64 13.12
CA LYS A 214 3.50 -5.57 12.78
C LYS A 214 3.72 -4.39 13.73
N GLY A 215 3.70 -3.16 13.21
CA GLY A 215 3.87 -1.96 14.02
C GLY A 215 4.42 -0.77 13.25
N LEU A 216 4.78 0.26 14.00
CA LEU A 216 5.45 1.45 13.50
C LEU A 216 6.46 1.99 14.52
N ILE A 217 7.46 2.69 14.01
CA ILE A 217 8.48 3.38 14.78
C ILE A 217 8.64 4.79 14.20
N VAL A 218 8.80 5.78 15.07
CA VAL A 218 9.22 7.12 14.65
C VAL A 218 10.66 7.31 15.05
N LEU A 219 11.46 7.69 14.07
CA LEU A 219 12.87 7.99 14.20
C LEU A 219 13.06 9.51 14.14
N GLN A 220 13.97 10.04 14.94
CA GLN A 220 14.41 11.42 14.89
C GLN A 220 15.91 11.45 14.54
N ILE A 221 16.32 12.43 13.74
CA ILE A 221 17.74 12.62 13.42
C ILE A 221 18.56 12.79 14.71
N ARG A 222 19.78 12.24 14.76
CA ARG A 222 20.66 12.37 15.93
C ARG A 222 21.33 13.76 15.95
N ASP A 223 21.51 14.33 17.15
CA ASP A 223 21.97 15.71 17.33
C ASP A 223 23.44 15.92 16.90
N ASP A 224 24.27 14.89 16.98
CA ASP A 224 25.67 14.85 16.51
C ASP A 224 25.78 15.02 14.99
N ILE A 225 24.82 14.46 14.24
CA ILE A 225 24.69 14.66 12.80
C ILE A 225 24.02 16.01 12.49
N GLN A 226 23.13 16.48 13.36
CA GLN A 226 22.44 17.77 13.20
C GLN A 226 23.37 18.98 13.36
N ASN A 227 24.41 18.87 14.20
CA ASN A 227 25.36 19.94 14.51
C ASN A 227 26.48 20.14 13.46
N GLN A 228 26.57 19.32 12.42
CA GLN A 228 27.47 19.55 11.26
C GLN A 228 27.01 20.73 10.36
N ARG A 229 26.20 21.64 10.90
CA ARG A 229 25.61 22.83 10.27
C ARG A 229 26.58 24.03 10.19
N GLY A 230 27.82 23.89 10.66
CA GLY A 230 28.62 25.01 11.14
C GLY A 230 29.55 25.75 10.16
N ASN A 231 30.01 25.15 9.05
CA ASN A 231 30.89 25.84 8.11
C ASN A 231 30.43 25.64 6.66
N PRO A 232 29.95 26.69 5.98
CA PRO A 232 29.99 26.70 4.53
C PRO A 232 31.46 26.65 4.07
N PRO A 233 31.78 25.97 2.94
CA PRO A 233 33.12 26.02 2.38
C PRO A 233 33.49 27.47 2.01
N PRO A 234 34.79 27.84 2.10
CA PRO A 234 35.27 29.17 1.73
C PRO A 234 35.03 29.50 0.25
#